data_AF-A0A1M3HBB8-F1
#
_entry.id   AF-A0A1M3HBB8-F1
#
_cell.length_a   1.000
_cell.length_b   1.000
_cell.length_c   1.000
_cell.angle_alpha   90.00
_cell.angle_beta   90.00
_cell.angle_gamma   90.00
#
_symmetry.space_group_name_H-M   'P 1'
#
loop_
_entity.id
_entity.type
_entity.pdbx_description
1 polymer ?
#
loop_
_entity_poly.entity_id
_entity_poly.type
_entity_poly.pdbx_seq_one_letter_code
_entity_poly.pdbx_strand_id
1 'polypeptide(L)'
;MSGRKLLSSRTPKGKNPLAIALRQAANSIGNQKTHPLTPFFKRIAYKKGRNAAITATARKLAVIIWNMIIKSQHYIQHDLQTLTEKRKNAQILNIKKRLFRLNLTETEMNTIFQKTSLSVT
;
A
#
# COMPACT_ATOMS: atom_id res chain seq x y z
N MET A 1 -7.29 22.26 -40.59
CA MET A 1 -6.46 22.75 -39.48
C MET A 1 -7.25 22.64 -38.18
N SER A 2 -7.02 21.58 -37.40
CA SER A 2 -7.78 21.36 -36.16
C SER A 2 -7.14 22.16 -35.03
N GLY A 3 -7.60 23.39 -34.84
CA GLY A 3 -7.14 24.28 -33.76
C GLY A 3 -7.44 23.68 -32.38
N ARG A 4 -6.38 23.30 -31.66
CA ARG A 4 -6.33 23.00 -30.21
C ARG A 4 -7.44 22.11 -29.62
N LYS A 5 -7.86 21.05 -30.31
CA LYS A 5 -8.71 20.01 -29.69
C LYS A 5 -7.86 18.80 -29.37
N LEU A 6 -7.72 18.45 -28.08
CA LEU A 6 -7.11 17.18 -27.67
C LEU A 6 -7.97 16.04 -28.21
N LEU A 7 -7.52 15.41 -29.29
CA LEU A 7 -8.28 14.36 -30.00
C LEU A 7 -8.43 13.09 -29.16
N SER A 8 -7.49 12.82 -28.25
CA SER A 8 -7.59 11.78 -27.24
C SER A 8 -6.49 11.91 -26.19
N SER A 9 -6.83 11.81 -24.90
CA SER A 9 -5.86 11.60 -23.79
C SER A 9 -5.57 10.12 -23.56
N ARG A 10 -6.11 9.23 -24.39
CA ARG A 10 -6.09 7.78 -24.17
C ARG A 10 -4.69 7.23 -24.40
N THR A 11 -4.07 6.76 -23.31
CA THR A 11 -2.81 5.99 -23.40
C THR A 11 -3.03 4.73 -24.24
N PRO A 12 -2.22 4.47 -25.29
CA PRO A 12 -2.35 3.30 -26.13
C PRO A 12 -2.22 2.01 -25.31
N LYS A 13 -3.03 0.99 -25.63
CA LYS A 13 -2.92 -0.32 -25.00
C LYS A 13 -1.64 -0.99 -25.52
N GLY A 14 -0.62 -1.13 -24.67
CA GLY A 14 0.63 -1.81 -25.06
C GLY A 14 0.36 -3.24 -25.53
N LYS A 15 1.06 -3.68 -26.59
CA LYS A 15 0.80 -4.95 -27.31
C LYS A 15 1.16 -6.23 -26.52
N ASN A 16 1.92 -6.12 -25.43
CA ASN A 16 2.38 -7.30 -24.68
C ASN A 16 1.23 -7.93 -23.85
N PRO A 17 0.83 -9.18 -24.14
CA PRO A 17 -0.29 -9.85 -23.47
C PRO A 17 -0.02 -10.07 -21.98
N LEU A 18 1.22 -10.39 -21.59
CA LEU A 18 1.60 -10.60 -20.19
C LEU A 18 1.41 -9.31 -19.38
N ALA A 19 1.81 -8.16 -19.94
CA ALA A 19 1.63 -6.87 -19.29
C ALA A 19 0.14 -6.51 -19.13
N ILE A 20 -0.71 -6.90 -20.09
CA ILE A 20 -2.17 -6.71 -19.99
C ILE A 20 -2.73 -7.61 -18.88
N ALA A 21 -2.39 -8.90 -18.87
CA ALA A 21 -2.84 -9.87 -17.87
C ALA A 21 -2.47 -9.43 -16.45
N LEU A 22 -1.23 -8.99 -16.24
CA LEU A 22 -0.77 -8.48 -14.93
C LEU A 22 -1.52 -7.22 -14.48
N ARG A 23 -1.87 -6.32 -15.40
CA ARG A 23 -2.69 -5.14 -15.08
C ARG A 23 -4.13 -5.54 -14.73
N GLN A 24 -4.70 -6.54 -15.39
CA GLN A 24 -6.03 -7.05 -15.05
C GLN A 24 -6.03 -7.73 -13.68
N ALA A 25 -5.02 -8.56 -13.39
CA ALA A 25 -4.82 -9.15 -12.07
C ALA A 25 -4.67 -8.06 -10.99
N ALA A 26 -3.86 -7.03 -11.25
CA ALA A 26 -3.69 -5.89 -10.35
C ALA A 26 -5.00 -5.11 -10.12
N ASN A 27 -5.84 -4.95 -11.16
CA ASN A 27 -7.15 -4.31 -11.02
C ASN A 27 -8.11 -5.14 -10.18
N SER A 28 -8.11 -6.47 -10.35
CA SER A 28 -8.89 -7.40 -9.53
C SER A 28 -8.49 -7.35 -8.05
N ILE A 29 -7.18 -7.35 -7.76
CA ILE A 29 -6.64 -7.18 -6.40
C ILE A 29 -7.13 -5.88 -5.75
N GLY A 30 -7.23 -4.79 -6.53
CA GLY A 30 -7.75 -3.51 -6.03
C GLY A 30 -9.19 -3.57 -5.52
N ASN A 31 -9.97 -4.55 -5.98
CA ASN A 31 -11.35 -4.78 -5.56
C ASN A 31 -11.46 -5.83 -4.44
N GLN A 32 -10.47 -6.72 -4.30
CA GLN A 32 -10.42 -7.72 -3.24
C GLN A 32 -10.03 -7.11 -1.89
N LYS A 33 -10.72 -7.47 -0.81
CA LYS A 33 -10.44 -6.95 0.55
C LYS A 33 -9.33 -7.72 1.28
N THR A 34 -9.22 -9.02 1.02
CA THR A 34 -8.39 -9.98 1.77
C THR A 34 -7.01 -10.22 1.15
N HIS A 35 -6.72 -9.66 -0.02
CA HIS A 35 -5.46 -9.94 -0.69
C HIS A 35 -4.28 -9.19 -0.03
N PRO A 36 -3.10 -9.82 0.17
CA PRO A 36 -1.93 -9.20 0.82
C PRO A 36 -1.45 -7.89 0.17
N LEU A 37 -1.67 -7.73 -1.14
CA LEU A 37 -1.30 -6.53 -1.89
C LEU A 37 -2.36 -5.41 -1.87
N THR A 38 -3.57 -5.66 -1.35
CA THR A 38 -4.65 -4.66 -1.30
C THR A 38 -4.25 -3.39 -0.53
N PRO A 39 -3.61 -3.47 0.67
CA PRO A 39 -3.16 -2.26 1.36
C PRO A 39 -2.13 -1.46 0.55
N PHE A 40 -1.27 -2.14 -0.20
CA PHE A 40 -0.32 -1.48 -1.10
C PHE A 40 -1.05 -0.75 -2.22
N PHE A 41 -1.99 -1.41 -2.89
CA PHE A 41 -2.82 -0.83 -3.94
C PHE A 41 -3.56 0.41 -3.44
N LYS A 42 -4.28 0.30 -2.31
CA LYS A 42 -5.05 1.41 -1.71
C LYS A 42 -4.16 2.60 -1.37
N ARG A 43 -2.97 2.36 -0.81
CA ARG A 43 -2.02 3.43 -0.47
C ARG A 43 -1.54 4.19 -1.71
N ILE A 44 -1.25 3.50 -2.82
CA ILE A 44 -0.86 4.16 -4.06
C ILE A 44 -2.06 4.85 -4.71
N ALA A 45 -3.24 4.23 -4.69
CA ALA A 45 -4.46 4.79 -5.24
C ALA A 45 -4.84 6.10 -4.56
N TYR A 46 -4.71 6.16 -3.23
CA TYR A 46 -4.93 7.38 -2.46
C TYR A 46 -3.94 8.50 -2.82
N LYS A 47 -2.67 8.17 -3.08
CA LYS A 47 -1.62 9.17 -3.37
C LYS A 47 -1.57 9.64 -4.82
N LYS A 48 -1.83 8.76 -5.78
CA LYS A 48 -1.56 8.98 -7.22
C LYS A 48 -2.71 8.57 -8.14
N GLY A 49 -3.84 8.13 -7.59
CA GLY A 49 -4.98 7.65 -8.36
C GLY A 49 -4.89 6.18 -8.78
N ARG A 50 -6.02 5.67 -9.26
CA ARG A 50 -6.22 4.23 -9.53
C ARG A 50 -5.32 3.70 -10.64
N ASN A 51 -5.16 4.42 -11.74
CA ASN A 51 -4.37 3.96 -12.89
C ASN A 51 -2.89 3.80 -12.52
N ALA A 52 -2.35 4.70 -11.69
CA ALA A 52 -1.01 4.59 -11.14
C ALA A 52 -0.88 3.37 -10.20
N ALA A 53 -1.91 3.12 -9.38
CA ALA A 53 -1.94 1.96 -8.48
C ALA A 53 -1.95 0.62 -9.22
N ILE A 54 -2.73 0.50 -10.31
CA ILE A 54 -2.76 -0.69 -11.17
C ILE A 54 -1.36 -0.96 -11.74
N THR A 55 -0.72 0.06 -12.30
CA THR A 55 0.64 -0.06 -12.89
C THR A 55 1.67 -0.45 -11.84
N ALA A 56 1.67 0.22 -10.68
CA ALA A 56 2.60 -0.09 -9.59
C ALA A 56 2.41 -1.50 -9.03
N THR A 57 1.16 -1.96 -8.93
CA THR A 57 0.82 -3.29 -8.41
C THR A 57 1.18 -4.38 -9.43
N ALA A 58 0.92 -4.15 -10.72
CA ALA A 58 1.37 -5.04 -11.80
C ALA A 58 2.89 -5.19 -11.82
N ARG A 59 3.64 -4.10 -11.61
CA ARG A 59 5.11 -4.16 -11.47
C ARG A 59 5.53 -5.02 -10.28
N LYS A 60 4.85 -4.89 -9.13
CA LYS A 60 5.13 -5.69 -7.93
C LYS A 60 4.87 -7.17 -8.16
N LEU A 61 3.78 -7.52 -8.86
CA LEU A 61 3.50 -8.89 -9.30
C LEU A 61 4.58 -9.41 -10.26
N ALA A 62 4.99 -8.61 -11.24
CA ALA A 62 6.04 -9.00 -12.19
C ALA A 62 7.38 -9.31 -11.49
N VAL A 63 7.75 -8.53 -10.46
CA VAL A 63 8.97 -8.79 -9.65
C VAL A 63 8.85 -10.12 -8.90
N ILE A 64 7.68 -10.42 -8.33
CA ILE A 64 7.45 -11.68 -7.61
C ILE A 64 7.64 -12.85 -8.59
N ILE A 65 6.96 -12.82 -9.74
CA ILE A 65 7.05 -13.87 -10.77
C ILE A 65 8.49 -14.01 -11.27
N TRP A 66 9.18 -12.90 -11.52
CA TRP A 66 10.57 -12.92 -11.95
C TRP A 66 11.49 -13.55 -10.90
N ASN A 67 11.34 -13.21 -9.62
CA ASN A 67 12.11 -13.83 -8.54
C ASN A 67 11.80 -15.34 -8.42
N MET A 68 10.53 -15.74 -8.60
CA MET A 68 10.16 -17.16 -8.58
C MET A 68 10.81 -17.94 -9.71
N ILE A 69 10.84 -17.38 -10.92
CA ILE A 69 11.39 -18.05 -12.10
C ILE A 69 12.92 -18.03 -12.08
N ILE A 70 13.54 -16.87 -11.88
CA ILE A 70 14.98 -16.67 -12.04
C ILE A 70 15.78 -17.09 -10.81
N LYS A 71 15.24 -16.88 -9.61
CA LYS A 71 15.93 -17.22 -8.36
C LYS A 71 15.44 -18.53 -7.76
N SER A 72 14.51 -19.21 -8.42
CA SER A 72 13.85 -20.45 -7.93
C SER A 72 13.32 -20.34 -6.50
N GLN A 73 12.91 -19.13 -6.10
CA GLN A 73 12.36 -18.88 -4.77
C GLN A 73 10.88 -19.22 -4.75
N HIS A 74 10.46 -20.02 -3.77
CA HIS A 74 9.05 -20.31 -3.56
C HIS A 74 8.27 -19.03 -3.25
N TYR A 75 7.03 -18.96 -3.73
CA TYR A 75 6.15 -17.86 -3.38
C TYR A 75 5.81 -17.90 -1.90
N ILE A 76 6.27 -16.90 -1.15
CA ILE A 76 5.94 -16.74 0.26
C ILE A 76 4.76 -15.77 0.36
N GLN A 77 3.58 -16.29 0.66
CA GLN A 77 2.44 -15.45 0.96
C GLN A 77 2.65 -14.79 2.32
N HIS A 78 2.81 -13.46 2.33
CA HIS A 78 2.80 -12.72 3.58
C HIS A 78 1.38 -12.63 4.12
N ASP A 79 1.17 -13.16 5.32
CA ASP A 79 -0.09 -13.04 6.03
C ASP A 79 -0.36 -11.56 6.42
N LEU A 80 -1.61 -11.13 6.25
CA LEU A 80 -2.07 -9.78 6.54
C LEU A 80 -1.90 -9.42 8.01
N GLN A 81 -2.03 -10.39 8.92
CA GLN A 81 -1.85 -10.14 10.36
C GLN A 81 -0.40 -9.74 10.64
N THR A 82 0.57 -10.47 10.09
CA THR A 82 2.00 -10.14 10.26
C THR A 82 2.37 -8.75 9.75
N LEU A 83 1.76 -8.30 8.64
CA LEU A 83 1.96 -6.95 8.10
C LEU A 83 1.35 -5.87 8.99
N THR A 84 0.20 -6.17 9.61
CA THR A 84 -0.50 -5.27 10.53
C THR A 84 0.29 -5.10 11.82
N GLU A 85 0.79 -6.21 12.39
CA GLU A 85 1.64 -6.18 13.58
C GLU A 85 2.94 -5.41 13.33
N LYS A 86 3.59 -5.59 12.18
CA LYS A 86 4.77 -4.79 11.81
C LYS A 86 4.48 -3.29 11.77
N ARG A 87 3.30 -2.88 11.28
CA ARG A 87 2.90 -1.45 11.27
C ARG A 87 2.64 -0.94 12.68
N LYS A 88 1.93 -1.71 13.50
CA LYS A 88 1.67 -1.38 14.91
C LYS A 88 2.99 -1.20 15.67
N ASN A 89 3.92 -2.13 15.52
CA ASN A 89 5.25 -2.04 16.13
C ASN A 89 6.01 -0.79 15.66
N ALA A 90 5.97 -0.46 14.37
CA ALA A 90 6.58 0.77 13.86
C ALA A 90 5.94 2.04 14.44
N GLN A 91 4.61 2.06 14.64
CA GLN A 91 3.91 3.16 15.30
C GLN A 91 4.32 3.29 16.76
N ILE A 92 4.37 2.18 17.51
CA ILE A 92 4.82 2.15 18.91
C ILE A 92 6.25 2.71 19.01
N LEU A 93 7.16 2.30 18.14
CA LEU A 93 8.52 2.82 18.11
C LEU A 93 8.56 4.33 17.83
N ASN A 94 7.73 4.82 16.92
CA ASN A 94 7.63 6.25 16.64
C ASN A 94 7.06 7.04 17.83
N ILE A 95 6.07 6.49 18.54
CA ILE A 95 5.53 7.06 19.76
C ILE A 95 6.61 7.13 20.82
N LYS A 96 7.32 6.03 21.10
CA LYS A 96 8.45 5.99 22.05
C LYS A 96 9.49 7.07 21.74
N LYS A 97 9.88 7.21 20.47
CA LYS A 97 10.82 8.26 20.03
C LYS A 97 10.27 9.67 20.25
N ARG A 98 8.97 9.89 20.05
CA ARG A 98 8.33 11.20 20.30
C ARG A 98 8.24 11.52 21.78
N LEU A 99 7.88 10.55 22.61
CA LEU A 99 7.84 10.69 24.08
C LEU A 99 9.22 11.10 24.60
N PHE A 100 10.27 10.42 24.16
CA PHE A 100 11.64 10.76 24.52
C PHE A 100 12.03 12.17 24.08
N ARG A 101 11.72 12.56 22.83
CA ARG A 101 12.01 13.91 22.32
C ARG A 101 11.33 15.03 23.10
N LEU A 102 10.18 14.75 23.69
CA LEU A 102 9.40 15.72 24.46
C LEU A 102 9.75 15.69 25.96
N ASN A 103 10.66 14.81 26.39
CA ASN A 103 10.98 14.58 27.82
C ASN A 103 9.73 14.36 28.68
N LEU A 104 8.74 13.65 28.14
CA LEU A 104 7.46 13.48 28.84
C LEU A 104 7.66 12.76 30.17
N THR A 105 7.10 13.33 31.22
CA THR A 105 7.10 12.74 32.56
C THR A 105 5.99 11.69 32.69
N GLU A 106 6.14 10.79 33.65
CA GLU A 106 5.17 9.72 33.91
C GLU A 106 3.78 10.26 34.28
N THR A 107 3.74 11.40 34.99
CA THR A 107 2.52 12.10 35.37
C THR A 107 1.76 12.63 34.16
N GLU A 108 2.44 13.30 33.23
CA GLU A 108 1.85 13.81 31.99
C GLU A 108 1.34 12.69 31.08
N MET A 109 2.07 11.57 31.01
CA MET A 109 1.59 10.37 30.31
C MET A 109 0.27 9.86 30.90
N ASN A 110 0.19 9.74 32.22
CA ASN A 110 -1.02 9.27 32.91
C ASN A 110 -2.22 10.20 32.66
N THR A 111 -2.02 11.52 32.62
CA THR A 111 -3.09 12.47 32.27
C THR A 111 -3.61 12.27 30.85
N ILE A 112 -2.74 12.02 29.87
CA ILE A 112 -3.14 11.75 28.48
C ILE A 112 -4.00 10.50 28.41
N PHE A 113 -3.60 9.42 29.11
CA PHE A 113 -4.35 8.16 29.11
C PHE A 113 -5.74 8.27 29.76
N GLN A 114 -5.85 9.00 30.89
CA GLN A 114 -7.14 9.23 31.56
C GLN A 114 -8.15 10.00 30.70
N LYS A 115 -7.67 11.00 29.93
CA LYS A 115 -8.53 11.78 29.03
C LYS A 115 -9.03 10.94 27.85
N THR A 116 -8.22 10.03 27.32
CA THR A 116 -8.64 9.12 26.25
C THR A 116 -9.69 8.11 26.69
N SER A 117 -9.66 7.59 27.93
CA SER A 117 -10.70 6.67 28.44
C SER A 117 -12.07 7.33 28.60
N LEU A 118 -12.12 8.63 28.86
CA LEU A 118 -13.38 9.40 29.00
C LEU A 118 -14.00 9.80 27.66
N SER A 119 -13.28 9.64 26.55
CA SER A 119 -13.71 10.08 25.21
C SER A 119 -14.18 8.93 24.30
N VAL A 120 -14.13 7.68 24.78
CA VAL A 120 -14.44 6.46 24.01
C VAL A 120 -15.85 5.92 24.33
N THR A 121 -16.59 6.56 25.24
CA THR A 121 -18.03 6.39 25.46
C THR A 121 -18.81 7.47 24.73
#